data_AF-A0A9E1X443-F1
#
_entry.id   AF-A0A9E1X443-F1
#
_cell.length_a   1.000
_cell.length_b   1.000
_cell.length_c   1.000
_cell.angle_alpha   90.00
_cell.angle_beta   90.00
_cell.angle_gamma   90.00
#
_symmetry.space_group_name_H-M   'P 1'
#
loop_
_entity.id
_entity.type
_entity.pdbx_description
1 polymer ?
#
loop_
_entity_poly.entity_id
_entity_poly.type
_entity_poly.pdbx_seq_one_letter_code
_entity_poly.pdbx_strand_id
1 'polypeptide(L)'
;MTEPLLEPFDLAGLRLRNRIFSSSHSPGYNVDGTPSDRYVRYHEEKAAGGLGLTMIGGSSNVSRDSASLWGQLSFATDAIVDPLADMVERVHAHGTAIMCQLTHMGR
;
A
#
# COMPACT_ATOMS: atom_id res chain seq x y z
N MET A 1 18.35 -26.76 -6.71
CA MET A 1 18.78 -25.35 -6.79
C MET A 1 17.83 -24.54 -5.91
N THR A 2 18.30 -23.52 -5.20
CA THR A 2 17.39 -22.59 -4.52
C THR A 2 16.79 -21.63 -5.55
N GLU A 3 15.60 -21.10 -5.28
CA GLU A 3 14.90 -20.13 -6.12
C GLU A 3 15.12 -18.72 -5.57
N PRO A 4 16.04 -17.89 -6.12
CA PRO A 4 16.43 -16.62 -5.50
C PRO A 4 15.29 -15.62 -5.33
N LEU A 5 14.26 -15.70 -6.17
CA LEU A 5 13.07 -14.84 -6.08
C LEU A 5 12.26 -15.12 -4.80
N LEU A 6 12.22 -16.39 -4.37
CA LEU A 6 11.44 -16.86 -3.23
C LEU A 6 12.22 -16.84 -1.91
N GLU A 7 13.53 -16.56 -1.99
CA GLU A 7 14.35 -16.37 -0.79
C GLU A 7 13.95 -15.08 -0.06
N PRO A 8 13.84 -15.12 1.28
CA PRO A 8 13.60 -13.94 2.08
C PRO A 8 14.66 -12.83 1.91
N PHE A 9 14.28 -11.59 2.22
CA PHE A 9 15.13 -10.41 2.08
C PHE A 9 15.02 -9.49 3.29
N ASP A 10 16.17 -9.06 3.84
CA ASP A 10 16.24 -8.11 4.97
C ASP A 10 16.50 -6.70 4.46
N LEU A 11 15.50 -5.82 4.64
CA LEU A 11 15.56 -4.43 4.24
C LEU A 11 15.58 -3.54 5.48
N ALA A 12 16.76 -3.09 5.89
CA ALA A 12 16.93 -2.18 7.05
C ALA A 12 16.18 -2.64 8.32
N GLY A 13 16.20 -3.95 8.62
CA GLY A 13 15.52 -4.56 9.76
C GLY A 13 14.09 -5.05 9.48
N LEU A 14 13.51 -4.74 8.31
CA LEU A 14 12.26 -5.33 7.84
C LEU A 14 12.54 -6.64 7.09
N ARG A 15 12.05 -7.74 7.63
CA ARG A 15 12.15 -9.07 7.03
C ARG A 15 11.01 -9.31 6.04
N LEU A 16 11.31 -9.38 4.74
CA LEU A 16 10.36 -9.78 3.69
C LEU A 16 10.45 -11.28 3.43
N ARG A 17 9.31 -11.97 3.30
CA ARG A 17 9.28 -13.43 3.08
C ARG A 17 9.81 -13.87 1.71
N ASN A 18 9.83 -12.97 0.73
CA ASN A 18 10.40 -13.17 -0.61
C ASN A 18 10.67 -11.81 -1.27
N ARG A 19 11.19 -11.83 -2.50
CA ARG A 19 11.55 -10.64 -3.29
C ARG A 19 10.45 -10.18 -4.25
N ILE A 20 9.21 -10.64 -4.03
CA ILE A 20 8.05 -10.29 -4.86
C ILE A 20 7.28 -9.17 -4.18
N PHE A 21 7.03 -8.09 -4.92
CA PHE A 21 6.20 -6.99 -4.44
C PHE A 21 5.21 -6.50 -5.50
N SER A 22 4.09 -5.94 -5.04
CA SER A 22 3.18 -5.16 -5.90
C SER A 22 3.58 -3.70 -5.80
N SER A 23 3.88 -3.05 -6.93
CA SER A 23 4.18 -1.62 -6.99
C SER A 23 2.93 -0.75 -6.73
N SER A 24 3.16 0.49 -6.31
CA SER A 24 2.12 1.51 -6.15
C SER A 24 1.47 1.84 -7.49
N HIS A 25 0.15 1.92 -7.50
CA HIS A 25 -0.68 2.34 -8.63
C HIS A 25 -2.05 2.79 -8.10
N SER A 26 -2.73 3.66 -8.84
CA SER A 26 -4.10 4.06 -8.49
C SER A 26 -5.12 3.21 -9.24
N PRO A 27 -5.78 2.24 -8.59
CA PRO A 27 -6.84 1.45 -9.22
C PRO A 27 -8.18 2.21 -9.34
N GLY A 28 -8.27 3.44 -8.79
CA GLY A 28 -9.47 4.26 -8.83
C GLY A 28 -10.62 3.76 -7.94
N TYR A 29 -10.32 3.08 -6.83
CA TYR A 29 -11.32 2.49 -5.92
C TYR A 29 -11.66 3.35 -4.70
N ASN A 30 -10.92 4.42 -4.44
CA ASN A 30 -11.19 5.30 -3.31
C ASN A 30 -12.05 6.48 -3.74
N VAL A 31 -12.92 6.94 -2.84
CA VAL A 31 -13.92 7.97 -3.11
C VAL A 31 -13.69 9.23 -2.28
N ASP A 32 -13.21 9.09 -1.05
CA ASP A 32 -13.13 10.16 -0.04
C ASP A 32 -11.70 10.41 0.47
N GLY A 33 -10.68 9.91 -0.23
CA GLY A 33 -9.28 10.01 0.18
C GLY A 33 -8.87 8.99 1.24
N THR A 34 -9.77 8.10 1.67
CA THR A 34 -9.46 6.97 2.56
C THR A 34 -9.55 5.64 1.79
N PRO A 35 -8.88 4.57 2.26
CA PRO A 35 -9.00 3.26 1.63
C PRO A 35 -10.43 2.72 1.77
N SER A 36 -11.12 2.52 0.65
CA SER A 36 -12.42 1.83 0.64
C SER A 36 -12.24 0.33 0.90
N ASP A 37 -13.29 -0.39 1.36
CA ASP A 37 -13.19 -1.84 1.56
C ASP A 37 -12.76 -2.58 0.27
N ARG A 38 -13.19 -2.10 -0.90
CA ARG A 38 -12.73 -2.64 -2.19
C ARG A 38 -11.22 -2.47 -2.37
N TYR A 39 -10.67 -1.31 -2.00
CA TYR A 39 -9.24 -1.05 -2.04
C TYR A 39 -8.48 -1.94 -1.05
N VAL A 40 -9.00 -2.11 0.17
CA VAL A 40 -8.41 -2.99 1.18
C VAL A 40 -8.37 -4.43 0.69
N ARG A 41 -9.51 -4.99 0.27
CA ARG A 41 -9.59 -6.36 -0.28
C ARG A 41 -8.64 -6.56 -1.45
N TYR A 42 -8.51 -5.58 -2.33
CA TYR A 42 -7.60 -5.67 -3.47
C TYR A 42 -6.13 -5.89 -3.06
N HIS A 43 -5.68 -5.30 -1.95
CA HIS A 43 -4.33 -5.53 -1.42
C HIS A 43 -4.25 -6.78 -0.54
N GLU A 44 -5.30 -7.09 0.23
CA GLU A 44 -5.41 -8.30 1.04
C GLU A 44 -5.36 -9.56 0.20
N GLU A 45 -6.05 -9.63 -0.94
CA GLU A 45 -6.01 -10.79 -1.85
C GLU A 45 -4.60 -11.06 -2.39
N LYS A 46 -3.82 -10.01 -2.67
CA LYS A 46 -2.42 -10.16 -3.06
C LYS A 46 -1.54 -10.63 -1.90
N ALA A 47 -1.82 -10.14 -0.69
CA ALA A 47 -1.15 -10.56 0.52
C ALA A 47 -1.40 -12.06 0.78
N ALA A 48 -2.66 -12.51 0.67
CA ALA A 48 -3.05 -13.91 0.73
C ALA A 48 -2.36 -14.76 -0.35
N GLY A 49 -2.12 -14.18 -1.53
CA GLY A 49 -1.37 -14.81 -2.63
C GLY A 49 0.14 -14.96 -2.41
N GLY A 50 0.72 -14.47 -1.32
CA GLY A 50 2.13 -14.76 -1.00
C GLY A 50 3.15 -13.65 -1.30
N LEU A 51 2.76 -12.40 -1.57
CA LEU A 51 3.69 -11.27 -1.75
C LEU A 51 4.53 -10.90 -0.51
N GLY A 52 5.84 -10.71 -0.67
CA GLY A 52 6.69 -10.15 0.39
C GLY A 52 6.28 -8.74 0.83
N LEU A 53 5.93 -7.87 -0.12
CA LEU A 53 5.56 -6.47 0.12
C LEU A 53 4.41 -6.04 -0.80
N THR A 54 3.44 -5.32 -0.26
CA THR A 54 2.50 -4.54 -1.07
C THR A 54 2.75 -3.05 -0.91
N MET A 55 2.97 -2.36 -2.02
CA MET A 55 2.99 -0.90 -2.03
C MET A 55 1.59 -0.38 -2.34
N ILE A 56 1.05 0.46 -1.46
CA ILE A 56 -0.23 1.14 -1.59
C ILE A 56 -0.03 2.56 -2.11
N GLY A 57 -1.14 3.23 -2.40
CA GLY A 57 -1.14 4.50 -3.07
C GLY A 57 -0.77 4.40 -4.54
N GLY A 58 -0.75 5.58 -5.15
CA GLY A 58 -0.41 5.82 -6.53
C GLY A 58 -0.52 7.32 -6.71
N SER A 59 0.55 8.03 -6.36
CA SER A 59 0.52 9.47 -6.06
C SER A 59 -0.32 9.87 -4.83
N SER A 60 -0.22 9.18 -3.69
CA SER A 60 -0.99 9.55 -2.49
C SER A 60 -0.68 10.98 -2.05
N ASN A 61 -1.71 11.81 -1.90
CA ASN A 61 -1.56 13.24 -1.67
C ASN A 61 -1.12 13.53 -0.23
N VAL A 62 -0.05 14.31 -0.07
CA VAL A 62 0.43 14.75 1.25
C VAL A 62 -0.09 16.12 1.68
N SER A 63 -0.73 16.85 0.77
CA SER A 63 -1.23 18.21 1.03
C SER A 63 -2.52 18.49 0.25
N ARG A 64 -3.31 19.44 0.77
CA ARG A 64 -4.60 19.86 0.19
C ARG A 64 -4.47 20.58 -1.15
N ASP A 65 -3.30 21.15 -1.43
CA ASP A 65 -2.96 21.83 -2.69
C ASP A 65 -2.36 20.88 -3.74
N SER A 66 -2.16 19.60 -3.42
CA SER A 66 -1.77 18.59 -4.40
C SER A 66 -3.00 18.11 -5.19
N ALA A 67 -2.88 18.05 -6.52
CA ALA A 67 -3.96 17.61 -7.40
C ALA A 67 -4.39 16.15 -7.12
N SER A 68 -5.70 15.91 -7.03
CA SER A 68 -6.29 14.58 -6.83
C SER A 68 -7.11 14.16 -8.04
N LEU A 69 -6.45 13.55 -9.03
CA LEU A 69 -7.04 13.23 -10.33
C LEU A 69 -7.72 11.84 -10.41
N TRP A 70 -7.39 10.90 -9.53
CA TRP A 70 -7.75 9.48 -9.68
C TRP A 70 -8.22 8.82 -8.39
N GLY A 71 -8.81 9.59 -7.47
CA GLY A 71 -9.20 9.08 -6.14
C GLY A 71 -7.99 8.62 -5.34
N GLN A 72 -6.94 9.44 -5.29
CA GLN A 72 -5.74 9.15 -4.50
C GLN A 72 -6.09 9.09 -3.01
N LEU A 73 -5.35 8.27 -2.26
CA LEU A 73 -5.34 8.35 -0.81
C LEU A 73 -4.84 9.73 -0.37
N SER A 74 -5.44 10.29 0.68
CA SER A 74 -5.09 11.59 1.24
C SER A 74 -4.42 11.41 2.60
N PHE A 75 -3.15 11.75 2.67
CA PHE A 75 -2.35 11.86 3.89
C PHE A 75 -2.31 13.31 4.41
N ALA A 76 -3.16 14.20 3.89
CA ALA A 76 -3.22 15.60 4.28
C ALA A 76 -4.02 15.82 5.58
N THR A 77 -4.72 14.80 6.09
CA THR A 77 -5.56 14.86 7.29
C THR A 77 -5.56 13.53 8.04
N ASP A 78 -5.79 13.55 9.36
CA ASP A 78 -5.83 12.35 10.20
C ASP A 78 -7.01 11.40 9.91
N ALA A 79 -7.99 11.80 9.08
CA ALA A 79 -9.11 10.94 8.69
C ALA A 79 -8.68 9.61 8.02
N ILE A 80 -7.45 9.54 7.51
CA ILE A 80 -6.89 8.31 6.93
C ILE A 80 -6.34 7.33 7.98
N VAL A 81 -6.03 7.78 9.21
CA VAL A 81 -5.28 7.01 10.20
C VAL A 81 -6.00 5.71 10.57
N ASP A 82 -7.25 5.79 11.02
CA ASP A 82 -8.00 4.60 11.45
C ASP A 82 -8.31 3.64 10.28
N PRO A 83 -8.81 4.10 9.11
CA PRO A 83 -9.02 3.21 7.97
C PRO A 83 -7.73 2.56 7.44
N LEU A 84 -6.62 3.29 7.48
CA LEU A 84 -5.32 2.75 7.07
C LEU A 84 -4.78 1.75 8.08
N ALA A 85 -4.98 1.97 9.38
CA ALA A 85 -4.60 1.02 10.41
C ALA A 85 -5.32 -0.32 10.24
N ASP A 86 -6.64 -0.31 9.99
CA ASP A 86 -7.41 -1.53 9.68
C ASP A 86 -6.85 -2.28 8.46
N MET A 87 -6.56 -1.55 7.37
CA MET A 87 -5.95 -2.12 6.18
C MET A 87 -4.59 -2.76 6.47
N VAL A 88 -3.74 -2.09 7.26
CA VAL A 88 -2.41 -2.56 7.64
C VAL A 88 -2.50 -3.87 8.43
N GLU A 89 -3.39 -3.95 9.42
CA GLU A 89 -3.60 -5.16 10.22
C GLU A 89 -4.03 -6.36 9.36
N ARG A 90 -4.98 -6.15 8.44
CA ARG A 90 -5.44 -7.19 7.51
C ARG A 90 -4.31 -7.71 6.61
N VAL A 91 -3.47 -6.81 6.08
CA VAL A 91 -2.32 -7.21 5.26
C VAL A 91 -1.24 -7.93 6.09
N HIS A 92 -0.97 -7.46 7.31
CA HIS A 92 -0.03 -8.09 8.23
C HIS A 92 -0.45 -9.48 8.67
N ALA A 93 -1.76 -9.76 8.79
CA ALA A 93 -2.29 -11.09 9.09
C ALA A 93 -1.85 -12.16 8.07
N HIS A 94 -1.45 -11.77 6.86
CA HIS A 94 -0.90 -12.65 5.82
C HIS A 94 0.64 -12.67 5.78
N GLY A 95 1.33 -12.10 6.76
CA GLY A 95 2.80 -12.02 6.82
C GLY A 95 3.42 -11.14 5.75
N THR A 96 2.65 -10.21 5.18
CA THR A 96 3.04 -9.31 4.08
C THR A 96 3.36 -7.93 4.63
N ALA A 97 4.49 -7.35 4.22
CA ALA A 97 4.78 -5.96 4.56
C ALA A 97 3.94 -4.99 3.70
N ILE A 98 3.77 -3.76 4.19
CA ILE A 98 3.04 -2.70 3.50
C ILE A 98 3.85 -1.40 3.48
N MET A 99 3.83 -0.68 2.36
CA MET A 99 4.52 0.62 2.17
C MET A 99 3.61 1.56 1.38
N CYS A 100 3.68 2.88 1.60
CA CYS A 100 2.91 3.85 0.81
C CYS A 100 3.83 4.73 -0.05
N GLN A 101 3.40 5.00 -1.29
CA GLN A 101 3.97 6.07 -2.11
C GLN A 101 3.29 7.41 -1.78
N LEU A 102 3.98 8.23 -0.99
CA LEU A 102 3.60 9.62 -0.69
C LEU A 102 4.06 10.55 -1.82
N THR A 103 3.23 11.51 -2.20
CA THR A 103 3.49 12.39 -3.34
C THR A 103 2.84 13.77 -3.18
N HIS A 104 3.52 14.77 -3.74
CA HIS A 104 2.95 16.08 -4.03
C HIS A 104 3.07 16.31 -5.54
N MET A 105 1.95 16.56 -6.24
CA MET A 105 1.94 16.69 -7.70
C MET A 105 2.60 17.97 -8.22
N GLY A 106 2.72 18.99 -7.36
CA GLY A 106 3.37 20.24 -7.72
C GLY A 106 2.43 21.13 -8.53
N ARG A 107 2.85 21.51 -9.74
CA ARG A 107 2.18 22.49 -10.61
C ARG A 107 1.38 21.84 -11.73
#